data_AF-A0A8T4R4G6-F1
#
_entry.id   AF-A0A8T4R4G6-F1
#
_cell.length_a   1.000
_cell.length_b   1.000
_cell.length_c   1.000
_cell.angle_alpha   90.00
_cell.angle_beta   90.00
_cell.angle_gamma   90.00
#
_symmetry.space_group_name_H-M   'P 1'
#
loop_
_entity.id
_entity.type
_entity.pdbx_description
1 polymer ?
#
loop_
_entity_poly.entity_id
_entity_poly.type
_entity_poly.pdbx_seq_one_letter_code
_entity_poly.pdbx_strand_id
1 'polypeptide(L)'
;MAKVDRRLHRIREISDELRRLSNQVRECYEMDRELFETERARTEMPHTQEYMKLSNEAFRIVQNLESKLKRMLADVQSIISKERKLRKEL
;
A
#
# COMPACT_ATOMS: atom_id res chain seq x y z
N MET A 1 3.63 -24.06 29.15
CA MET A 1 4.41 -23.82 27.92
C MET A 1 3.50 -23.53 26.72
N ALA A 2 2.56 -24.39 26.34
CA ALA A 2 1.69 -24.21 25.16
C ALA A 2 0.90 -22.88 25.02
N LYS A 3 0.61 -22.14 26.10
CA LYS A 3 -0.03 -20.80 26.00
C LYS A 3 0.97 -19.73 25.54
N VAL A 4 2.23 -19.84 25.96
CA VAL A 4 3.31 -18.92 25.57
C VAL A 4 3.69 -19.14 24.11
N ASP A 5 3.82 -20.40 23.68
CA ASP A 5 4.15 -20.74 22.30
C ASP A 5 3.10 -20.22 21.30
N ARG A 6 1.81 -20.37 21.64
CA ARG A 6 0.70 -19.83 20.85
C ARG A 6 0.72 -18.30 20.75
N ARG A 7 1.10 -17.60 21.83
CA ARG A 7 1.22 -16.14 21.82
C ARG A 7 2.38 -15.67 20.96
N LEU A 8 3.54 -16.31 21.09
CA LEU A 8 4.72 -16.01 20.28
C LEU A 8 4.46 -16.25 18.79
N HIS A 9 3.73 -17.31 18.45
CA HIS A 9 3.33 -17.58 17.07
C HIS A 9 2.47 -16.43 16.49
N ARG A 10 1.45 -15.97 17.22
CA ARG A 10 0.59 -14.86 16.76
C ARG A 10 1.32 -13.52 16.66
N ILE A 11 2.29 -13.26 17.55
CA ILE A 11 3.16 -12.08 17.46
C ILE A 11 3.98 -12.13 16.16
N ARG A 12 4.49 -13.31 15.79
CA ARG A 12 5.22 -13.48 14.52
C ARG A 12 4.32 -13.25 13.32
N GLU A 13 3.10 -13.78 13.30
CA GLU A 13 2.13 -13.55 12.22
C GLU A 13 1.84 -12.05 12.03
N ILE A 14 1.56 -11.32 13.12
CA ILE A 14 1.36 -9.86 13.07
C ILE A 14 2.61 -9.15 12.53
N SER A 15 3.80 -9.58 12.95
CA SER A 15 5.07 -8.98 12.52
C SER A 15 5.34 -9.20 11.03
N ASP A 16 5.03 -10.39 10.51
CA ASP A 16 5.16 -10.71 9.08
C ASP A 16 4.17 -9.89 8.24
N GLU A 17 2.96 -9.68 8.73
CA GLU A 17 1.97 -8.83 8.07
C GLU A 17 2.39 -7.36 8.05
N LEU A 18 2.93 -6.83 9.15
CA LEU A 18 3.50 -5.47 9.19
C LEU A 18 4.65 -5.31 8.20
N ARG A 19 5.52 -6.32 8.07
CA ARG A 19 6.61 -6.31 7.08
C ARG A 19 6.06 -6.27 5.65
N ARG A 20 5.02 -7.04 5.34
CA ARG A 20 4.36 -7.01 4.02
C ARG A 20 3.73 -5.64 3.74
N LEU A 21 3.04 -5.06 4.73
CA LEU A 21 2.46 -3.72 4.61
C LEU A 21 3.54 -2.67 4.35
N SER A 22 4.70 -2.76 5.01
CA SER A 22 5.84 -1.85 4.76
C SER A 22 6.34 -1.92 3.32
N ASN A 23 6.40 -3.12 2.72
CA ASN A 23 6.74 -3.27 1.30
C ASN A 23 5.67 -2.64 0.39
N GLN A 24 4.38 -2.84 0.69
CA GLN A 24 3.30 -2.21 -0.08
C GLN A 24 3.36 -0.68 -0.02
N VAL A 25 3.70 -0.10 1.14
CA VAL A 25 3.93 1.35 1.30
C VAL A 25 5.07 1.82 0.39
N ARG A 26 6.19 1.10 0.36
CA ARG A 26 7.32 1.42 -0.52
C ARG A 26 6.90 1.45 -1.99
N GLU A 27 6.18 0.42 -2.43
CA GLU A 27 5.69 0.35 -3.81
C GLU A 27 4.68 1.49 -4.12
N CYS A 28 3.91 1.98 -3.15
CA CYS A 28 3.07 3.18 -3.31
C CYS A 28 3.91 4.44 -3.54
N TYR A 29 5.03 4.60 -2.81
CA TYR A 29 5.95 5.72 -3.06
C TYR A 29 6.57 5.68 -4.45
N GLU A 30 6.86 4.49 -4.98
CA GLU A 30 7.40 4.34 -6.33
C GLU A 30 6.36 4.77 -7.39
N MET A 31 5.08 4.40 -7.22
CA MET A 31 4.00 4.85 -8.11
C MET A 31 3.71 6.36 -7.99
N ASP A 32 3.78 6.94 -6.79
CA ASP A 32 3.63 8.39 -6.60
C ASP A 32 4.74 9.16 -7.33
N ARG A 33 5.96 8.63 -7.30
CA ARG A 33 7.08 9.18 -8.07
C ARG A 33 6.85 9.07 -9.57
N GLU A 34 6.38 7.92 -10.07
CA GLU A 34 6.02 7.74 -11.48
C GLU A 34 4.98 8.76 -11.91
N LEU A 35 3.92 8.96 -11.10
CA LEU A 35 2.89 9.96 -11.34
C LEU A 35 3.47 11.37 -11.45
N PHE A 36 4.36 11.74 -10.53
CA PHE A 36 5.02 13.04 -10.58
C PHE A 36 5.84 13.24 -11.85
N GLU A 37 6.58 12.22 -12.28
CA GLU A 37 7.38 12.25 -13.52
C GLU A 37 6.47 12.35 -14.76
N THR A 38 5.36 11.61 -14.81
CA THR A 38 4.35 11.70 -15.88
C THR A 38 3.69 13.09 -15.95
N GLU A 39 3.30 13.63 -14.80
CA GLU A 39 2.66 14.96 -14.72
C GLU A 39 3.62 16.07 -15.14
N ARG A 40 4.88 15.99 -14.73
CA ARG A 40 5.92 16.94 -15.17
C ARG A 40 6.08 16.91 -16.69
N ALA A 41 6.22 15.73 -17.29
CA ALA A 41 6.32 15.58 -18.73
C ALA A 41 5.08 16.14 -19.45
N ARG A 42 3.89 15.94 -18.87
CA ARG A 42 2.62 16.44 -19.40
C ARG A 42 2.57 17.97 -19.41
N THR A 43 3.06 18.63 -18.36
CA THR A 43 3.10 20.10 -18.26
C THR A 43 4.09 20.73 -19.23
N GLU A 44 5.19 20.06 -19.55
CA GLU A 44 6.22 20.55 -20.47
C GLU A 44 5.83 20.37 -21.96
N MET A 45 4.74 19.64 -22.26
CA MET A 45 4.29 19.34 -23.61
C MET A 45 3.19 20.28 -24.14
N PRO A 46 3.22 20.68 -25.43
CA PRO A 46 2.08 21.30 -26.09
C PRO A 46 0.89 20.32 -26.15
N HIS A 47 -0.35 20.84 -26.14
CA HIS A 47 -1.59 20.06 -26.21
C HIS A 47 -1.72 19.27 -27.52
N THR A 48 -1.05 18.12 -27.57
CA THR A 48 -0.91 17.23 -28.72
C THR A 48 -1.50 15.86 -28.39
N GLN A 49 -1.42 14.91 -29.32
CA GLN A 49 -1.79 13.52 -29.06
C GLN A 49 -0.93 12.88 -27.94
N GLU A 50 0.32 13.33 -27.75
CA GLU A 50 1.20 12.84 -26.68
C GLU A 50 0.74 13.30 -25.30
N TYR A 51 0.20 14.52 -25.20
CA TYR A 51 -0.43 15.02 -23.97
C TYR A 51 -1.59 14.13 -23.50
N MET A 52 -2.43 13.66 -24.43
CA MET A 52 -3.53 12.75 -24.11
C MET A 52 -3.03 11.38 -23.62
N LYS A 53 -1.91 10.88 -24.18
CA LYS A 53 -1.29 9.64 -23.71
C LYS A 53 -0.80 9.77 -22.27
N LEU A 54 -0.08 10.85 -21.95
CA LEU A 54 0.41 11.12 -20.60
C LEU A 54 -0.73 11.32 -19.59
N SER A 55 -1.82 11.99 -20.00
CA SER A 55 -3.01 12.16 -19.17
C SER A 55 -3.66 10.80 -18.83
N ASN A 56 -3.78 9.91 -19.82
CA ASN A 56 -4.32 8.57 -19.61
C ASN A 56 -3.41 7.71 -18.72
N GLU A 57 -2.10 7.86 -18.85
CA GLU A 57 -1.12 7.18 -18.01
C GLU A 57 -1.19 7.65 -16.55
N ALA A 58 -1.20 8.96 -16.31
CA ALA A 58 -1.40 9.54 -14.99
C ALA A 58 -2.71 9.04 -14.35
N PHE A 59 -3.80 9.04 -15.11
CA PHE A 59 -5.08 8.50 -14.66
C PHE A 59 -4.98 7.02 -14.25
N ARG A 60 -4.32 6.18 -15.05
CA ARG A 60 -4.08 4.77 -14.72
C ARG A 60 -3.26 4.59 -13.45
N ILE A 61 -2.21 5.39 -13.26
CA ILE A 61 -1.36 5.34 -12.05
C ILE A 61 -2.21 5.69 -10.82
N VAL A 62 -3.03 6.75 -10.90
CA VAL A 62 -3.94 7.15 -9.82
C VAL A 62 -4.94 6.04 -9.47
N GLN A 63 -5.56 5.39 -10.47
CA GLN A 63 -6.47 4.27 -10.23
C GLN A 63 -5.79 3.08 -9.54
N ASN A 64 -4.55 2.78 -9.94
CA ASN A 64 -3.74 1.73 -9.33
C ASN A 64 -3.39 2.05 -7.88
N LEU A 65 -2.95 3.29 -7.62
CA LEU A 65 -2.68 3.81 -6.28
C LEU A 65 -3.92 3.72 -5.40
N GLU A 66 -5.07 4.22 -5.86
CA GLU A 66 -6.32 4.19 -5.11
C GLU A 66 -6.71 2.76 -4.73
N SER A 67 -6.68 1.85 -5.71
CA SER A 67 -7.00 0.44 -5.50
C SER A 67 -6.05 -0.22 -4.48
N LYS A 68 -4.77 0.16 -4.50
CA LYS A 68 -3.78 -0.38 -3.58
C LYS A 68 -3.93 0.16 -2.18
N LEU A 69 -4.16 1.47 -2.02
CA LEU A 69 -4.44 2.09 -0.74
C LEU A 69 -5.68 1.49 -0.07
N LYS A 70 -6.73 1.18 -0.85
CA LYS A 70 -7.93 0.46 -0.34
C LYS A 70 -7.57 -0.92 0.21
N ARG A 71 -6.73 -1.69 -0.49
CA ARG A 71 -6.25 -3.00 0.01
C ARG A 71 -5.41 -2.86 1.27
N MET A 72 -4.49 -1.91 1.29
CA MET A 72 -3.65 -1.62 2.47
C MET A 72 -4.48 -1.21 3.68
N LEU A 73 -5.55 -0.44 3.49
CA LEU A 73 -6.47 -0.10 4.57
C LEU A 73 -7.14 -1.35 5.16
N ALA A 74 -7.56 -2.29 4.31
CA ALA A 74 -8.10 -3.57 4.78
C ALA A 74 -7.04 -4.40 5.52
N ASP A 75 -5.80 -4.42 5.03
CA ASP A 75 -4.68 -5.10 5.69
C ASP A 75 -4.39 -4.50 7.08
N VAL A 76 -4.36 -3.16 7.20
CA VAL A 76 -4.22 -2.45 8.48
C VAL A 76 -5.35 -2.79 9.45
N GLN A 77 -6.60 -2.80 8.98
CA GLN A 77 -7.76 -3.17 9.79
C GLN A 77 -7.67 -4.62 10.28
N SER A 78 -7.19 -5.54 9.44
CA SER A 78 -6.94 -6.94 9.79
C SER A 78 -5.88 -7.07 10.88
N ILE A 79 -4.75 -6.37 10.74
CA ILE A 79 -3.67 -6.35 11.73
C ILE A 79 -4.17 -5.81 13.08
N ILE A 80 -4.91 -4.70 13.08
CA ILE A 80 -5.50 -4.12 14.30
C ILE A 80 -6.45 -5.12 14.97
N SER A 81 -7.27 -5.84 14.19
CA SER A 81 -8.17 -6.87 14.72
C SER A 81 -7.41 -8.02 15.40
N LYS A 82 -6.32 -8.49 14.78
CA LYS A 82 -5.45 -9.55 15.34
C LYS A 82 -4.75 -9.09 16.61
N GLU A 83 -4.24 -7.87 16.61
CA GLU A 83 -3.59 -7.23 17.75
C GLU A 83 -4.54 -7.11 18.95
N ARG A 84 -5.77 -6.64 18.72
CA ARG A 84 -6.82 -6.57 19.76
C ARG A 84 -7.18 -7.94 20.32
N LYS A 85 -7.25 -8.98 19.49
CA LYS A 85 -7.48 -10.36 19.95
C LYS A 85 -6.32 -10.84 20.82
N LEU A 86 -5.07 -10.58 20.41
CA LEU A 86 -3.89 -10.93 21.20
C LEU A 86 -3.89 -10.23 22.56
N ARG A 87 -4.25 -8.95 22.63
CA ARG A 87 -4.36 -8.21 23.91
C ARG A 87 -5.39 -8.78 24.87
N LYS A 88 -6.53 -9.26 24.36
CA LYS A 88 -7.59 -9.87 25.19
C LYS A 88 -7.19 -11.22 25.81
N GLU A 89 -6.13 -11.85 25.31
CA GLU A 89 -5.60 -13.12 25.82
C GLU A 89 -4.45 -12.95 26.83
N LEU A 90 -4.02 -11.70 27.05
CA LEU A 90 -3.09 -11.29 28.11
C LEU A 90 -3.79 -11.29 29.46
#